data_AF-A0A8T3TEL9-F1
#
_entry.id   AF-A0A8T3TEL9-F1
#
_cell.length_a   1.000
_cell.length_b   1.000
_cell.length_c   1.000
_cell.angle_alpha   90.00
_cell.angle_beta   90.00
_cell.angle_gamma   90.00
#
_symmetry.space_group_name_H-M   'P 1'
#
loop_
_entity.id
_entity.type
_entity.pdbx_description
1 polymer ?
#
loop_
_entity_poly.entity_id
_entity_poly.type
_entity_poly.pdbx_seq_one_letter_code
_entity_poly.pdbx_strand_id
1 'polypeptide(L)'
;MLIRADGAARGNPGPASAGAVIIDADRPGAREPDAAPVAVIARPLGIRTNNFAEWTAVVLGLERAAELGATEVELVLDSKLVVEQLMGRWRVKEPTLIALHGQARRVLLRFTRWTARHEGRASNRAADALANLALDDPPAARRAEAGHAAEGQEALATIGGGPDPEAWICATCGVQYPLSLEPPAACPICEDDRQYVGWGGQRWTTMAKLVAAGHRNHFADEEPGLVSIGTQPKFAIGQRALLVGTPQGNVLW
;
A
#
# COMPACT_ATOMS: atom_id res chain seq x y z
N MET A 1 17.22 17.15 4.26
CA MET A 1 15.98 17.11 5.08
C MET A 1 16.10 16.08 6.18
N LEU A 2 15.61 16.39 7.38
CA LEU A 2 15.42 15.43 8.47
C LEU A 2 13.96 14.97 8.46
N ILE A 3 13.74 13.67 8.58
CA ILE A 3 12.41 13.05 8.55
C ILE A 3 12.21 12.29 9.86
N ARG A 4 11.10 12.58 10.54
CA ARG A 4 10.59 11.80 11.66
C ARG A 4 9.27 11.18 11.25
N ALA A 5 9.08 9.90 11.51
CA ALA A 5 7.90 9.17 11.08
C ALA A 5 7.44 8.20 12.18
N ASP A 6 6.14 7.99 12.28
CA ASP A 6 5.52 7.06 13.21
C ASP A 6 4.21 6.51 12.65
N GLY A 7 3.82 5.32 13.11
CA GLY A 7 2.56 4.68 12.78
C GLY A 7 1.75 4.43 14.05
N ALA A 8 0.43 4.53 13.93
CA ALA A 8 -0.47 4.19 15.03
C ALA A 8 -1.53 3.18 14.57
N ALA A 9 -1.90 2.25 15.45
CA ALA A 9 -3.00 1.32 15.22
C ALA A 9 -3.78 1.03 16.53
N ARG A 10 -5.11 1.02 16.45
CA ARG A 10 -6.03 0.63 17.55
C ARG A 10 -6.35 -0.87 17.44
N GLY A 11 -5.41 -1.72 17.87
CA GLY A 11 -5.43 -3.17 17.63
C GLY A 11 -4.44 -3.58 16.55
N ASN A 12 -4.15 -4.89 16.44
CA ASN A 12 -3.13 -5.40 15.52
C ASN A 12 -3.59 -6.70 14.81
N PRO A 13 -4.42 -6.63 13.76
CA PRO A 13 -4.80 -5.42 13.01
C PRO A 13 -5.96 -4.63 13.64
N GLY A 14 -6.06 -3.34 13.29
CA GLY A 14 -7.13 -2.42 13.71
C GLY A 14 -7.09 -1.11 12.91
N PRO A 15 -7.99 -0.14 13.19
CA PRO A 15 -7.90 1.20 12.60
C PRO A 15 -6.49 1.76 12.79
N ALA A 16 -5.87 2.20 11.69
CA ALA A 16 -4.48 2.63 11.67
C ALA A 16 -4.27 3.93 10.89
N SER A 17 -3.15 4.58 11.16
CA SER A 17 -2.71 5.83 10.51
C SER A 17 -1.19 5.95 10.45
N ALA A 18 -0.71 6.81 9.57
CA ALA A 18 0.68 7.21 9.46
C ALA A 18 0.85 8.71 9.77
N GLY A 19 1.90 9.04 10.50
CA GLY A 19 2.32 10.42 10.80
C GLY A 19 3.77 10.64 10.43
N ALA A 20 4.09 11.78 9.82
CA ALA A 20 5.49 12.17 9.59
C ALA A 20 5.67 13.69 9.62
N VAL A 21 6.85 14.14 10.04
CA VAL A 21 7.29 15.52 9.90
C VAL A 21 8.58 15.58 9.09
N ILE A 22 8.63 16.53 8.16
CA ILE A 22 9.79 16.83 7.33
C ILE A 22 10.34 18.17 7.79
N ILE A 23 11.60 18.20 8.17
CA ILE A 23 12.29 19.35 8.73
C ILE A 23 13.48 19.69 7.84
N ASP A 24 13.65 20.99 7.59
CA ASP A 24 14.85 21.50 6.93
C ASP A 24 16.05 21.37 7.88
N ALA A 25 16.99 20.51 7.50
CA ALA A 25 18.13 20.13 8.33
C ALA A 25 19.15 21.26 8.48
N ASP A 26 19.11 22.27 7.60
CA ASP A 26 20.02 23.42 7.62
C ASP A 26 19.56 24.53 8.57
N ARG A 27 18.33 24.43 9.11
CA ARG A 27 17.80 25.39 10.07
C ARG A 27 18.41 25.19 11.46
N PRO A 28 18.69 26.28 12.20
CA PRO A 28 19.03 26.20 13.62
C PRO A 28 17.96 25.43 14.39
N GLY A 29 18.37 24.52 15.28
CA GLY A 29 17.45 23.71 16.08
C GLY A 29 16.76 22.57 15.33
N ALA A 30 17.10 22.26 14.06
CA ALA A 30 16.44 21.21 13.27
C ALA A 30 16.41 19.81 13.90
N ARG A 31 17.32 19.53 14.85
CA ARG A 31 17.41 18.25 15.57
C ARG A 31 16.66 18.25 16.90
N GLU A 32 16.11 19.37 17.34
CA GLU A 32 15.34 19.46 18.58
C GLU A 32 13.99 18.71 18.44
N PRO A 33 13.44 18.13 19.52
CA PRO A 33 12.19 17.36 19.46
C PRO A 33 10.99 18.14 18.91
N ASP A 34 10.99 19.46 19.05
CA ASP A 34 9.94 20.42 18.70
C ASP A 34 10.29 21.31 17.50
N ALA A 35 11.35 20.97 16.75
CA ALA A 35 11.73 21.66 15.53
C ALA A 35 10.55 21.81 14.56
N ALA A 36 10.33 23.04 14.08
CA ALA A 36 9.21 23.36 13.20
C ALA A 36 9.37 22.65 11.84
N PRO A 37 8.37 21.87 11.39
CA PRO A 37 8.42 21.20 10.11
C PRO A 37 8.21 22.16 8.94
N VAL A 38 8.82 21.84 7.80
CA VAL A 38 8.50 22.45 6.50
C VAL A 38 7.34 21.75 5.81
N ALA A 39 7.06 20.50 6.18
CA ALA A 39 5.87 19.76 5.75
C ALA A 39 5.51 18.68 6.78
N VAL A 40 4.24 18.31 6.82
CA VAL A 40 3.73 17.25 7.70
C VAL A 40 2.85 16.26 6.93
N ILE A 41 2.73 15.06 7.47
CA ILE A 41 1.91 13.95 6.97
C ILE A 41 1.10 13.40 8.14
N ALA A 42 -0.20 13.17 7.94
CA ALA A 42 -1.17 12.69 8.91
C ALA A 42 -2.30 11.95 8.15
N ARG A 43 -2.06 10.68 7.82
CA ARG A 43 -2.89 9.90 6.90
C ARG A 43 -3.61 8.74 7.57
N PRO A 44 -4.95 8.62 7.46
CA PRO A 44 -5.65 7.41 7.86
C PRO A 44 -5.39 6.29 6.86
N LEU A 45 -5.21 5.06 7.34
CA LEU A 45 -4.84 3.87 6.55
C LEU A 45 -5.91 2.76 6.56
N GLY A 46 -7.06 3.00 7.20
CA GLY A 46 -8.09 1.98 7.39
C GLY A 46 -7.63 0.89 8.36
N ILE A 47 -8.03 -0.36 8.14
CA ILE A 47 -7.66 -1.49 9.01
C ILE A 47 -6.29 -2.05 8.59
N ARG A 48 -5.27 -1.87 9.43
CA ARG A 48 -3.89 -2.34 9.20
C ARG A 48 -3.21 -2.75 10.51
N THR A 49 -2.03 -3.34 10.41
CA THR A 49 -1.15 -3.63 11.56
C THR A 49 -0.30 -2.41 11.92
N ASN A 50 0.23 -2.38 13.14
CA ASN A 50 1.12 -1.29 13.56
C ASN A 50 2.38 -1.20 12.69
N ASN A 51 2.99 -2.35 12.37
CA ASN A 51 4.20 -2.38 11.54
C ASN A 51 3.92 -1.88 10.11
N PHE A 52 2.73 -2.13 9.57
CA PHE A 52 2.33 -1.59 8.27
C PHE A 52 2.21 -0.07 8.33
N ALA A 53 1.62 0.46 9.41
CA ALA A 53 1.49 1.89 9.65
C ALA A 53 2.86 2.58 9.76
N GLU A 54 3.79 2.03 10.55
CA GLU A 54 5.16 2.56 10.70
C GLU A 54 5.90 2.60 9.36
N TRP A 55 5.86 1.51 8.59
CA TRP A 55 6.48 1.45 7.27
C TRP A 55 5.85 2.42 6.27
N THR A 56 4.53 2.56 6.31
CA THR A 56 3.81 3.52 5.47
C THR A 56 4.26 4.94 5.79
N ALA A 57 4.36 5.32 7.07
CA ALA A 57 4.82 6.63 7.49
C ALA A 57 6.23 6.97 6.95
N VAL A 58 7.15 6.00 6.95
CA VAL A 58 8.49 6.16 6.38
C VAL A 58 8.43 6.42 4.87
N VAL A 59 7.66 5.62 4.14
CA VAL A 59 7.52 5.78 2.68
C VAL A 59 6.99 7.17 2.34
N LEU A 60 5.92 7.60 3.00
CA LEU A 60 5.30 8.90 2.73
C LEU A 60 6.23 10.05 3.09
N GLY A 61 6.95 9.95 4.22
CA GLY A 61 7.94 10.95 4.60
C GLY A 61 9.08 11.10 3.58
N LEU A 62 9.56 9.97 3.04
CA LEU A 62 10.60 9.96 1.99
C LEU A 62 10.10 10.55 0.68
N GLU A 63 8.90 10.17 0.24
CA GLU A 63 8.29 10.72 -0.99
C GLU A 63 8.11 12.22 -0.87
N ARG A 64 7.59 12.67 0.27
CA ARG A 64 7.40 14.09 0.55
C ARG A 64 8.71 14.87 0.59
N ALA A 65 9.76 14.33 1.20
CA ALA A 65 11.08 14.96 1.17
C ALA A 65 11.63 15.07 -0.25
N ALA A 66 11.40 14.07 -1.10
CA ALA A 66 11.85 14.09 -2.48
C ALA A 66 11.06 15.10 -3.34
N GLU A 67 9.76 15.27 -3.10
CA GLU A 67 8.93 16.32 -3.73
C GLU A 67 9.38 17.73 -3.35
N LEU A 68 9.85 17.90 -2.11
CA LEU A 68 10.43 19.16 -1.63
C LEU A 68 11.84 19.42 -2.18
N GLY A 69 12.32 18.57 -3.09
CA GLY A 69 13.63 18.75 -3.74
C GLY A 69 14.81 18.38 -2.86
N ALA A 70 14.62 17.61 -1.79
CA ALA A 70 15.73 17.16 -0.96
C ALA A 70 16.70 16.29 -1.77
N THR A 71 18.00 16.58 -1.66
CA THR A 71 19.08 15.76 -2.22
C THR A 71 19.64 14.78 -1.18
N GLU A 72 19.62 15.16 0.10
CA GLU A 72 20.02 14.32 1.22
C GLU A 72 18.90 14.19 2.27
N VAL A 73 18.75 12.99 2.83
CA VAL A 73 17.74 12.71 3.87
C VAL A 73 18.30 11.99 5.09
N GLU A 74 17.81 12.35 6.27
CA GLU A 74 18.11 11.67 7.52
C GLU A 74 16.82 11.21 8.19
N LEU A 75 16.64 9.90 8.33
CA LEU A 75 15.51 9.28 9.02
C LEU A 75 15.81 9.13 10.51
N VAL A 76 14.92 9.64 11.34
CA VAL A 76 14.96 9.51 12.80
C VAL A 76 13.66 8.85 13.25
N LEU A 77 13.75 7.58 13.63
CA LEU A 77 12.59 6.72 13.90
C LEU A 77 12.68 6.17 15.32
N ASP A 78 11.54 5.95 15.96
CA ASP A 78 11.46 5.23 17.25
C ASP A 78 11.23 3.72 17.07
N SER A 79 10.98 3.26 15.84
CA SER A 79 10.95 1.84 15.50
C SER A 79 12.33 1.30 15.16
N LYS A 80 12.96 0.63 16.13
CA LYS A 80 14.22 -0.09 15.90
C LYS A 80 14.06 -1.14 14.78
N LEU A 81 12.91 -1.81 14.71
CA LEU A 81 12.62 -2.79 13.66
C LEU A 81 12.77 -2.19 12.26
N VAL A 82 12.13 -1.05 12.00
CA VAL A 82 12.17 -0.39 10.70
C VAL A 82 13.57 0.09 10.36
N VAL A 83 14.30 0.67 11.33
CA VAL A 83 15.69 1.11 11.14
C VAL A 83 16.59 -0.08 10.76
N GLU A 84 16.52 -1.19 11.48
CA GLU A 84 17.34 -2.38 11.21
C GLU A 84 17.01 -3.04 9.85
N GLN A 85 15.75 -3.03 9.45
CA GLN A 85 15.29 -3.55 8.16
C GLN A 85 15.67 -2.64 6.98
N LEU A 86 15.57 -1.31 7.14
CA LEU A 86 16.06 -0.33 6.15
C LEU A 86 17.56 -0.49 5.91
N MET A 87 18.32 -0.64 6.99
CA MET A 87 19.77 -0.84 6.93
C MET A 87 20.19 -2.22 6.41
N GLY A 88 19.24 -3.11 6.09
CA GLY A 88 19.50 -4.44 5.57
C GLY A 88 20.11 -5.41 6.60
N ARG A 89 20.17 -5.04 7.88
CA ARG A 89 20.66 -5.91 8.96
C ARG A 89 19.64 -6.97 9.30
N TRP A 90 18.35 -6.64 9.24
CA TRP A 90 17.25 -7.55 9.52
C TRP A 90 16.38 -7.80 8.28
N ARG A 91 15.91 -9.04 8.12
CA ARG A 91 15.08 -9.44 6.98
C ARG A 91 13.60 -9.09 7.21
N VAL A 92 12.96 -8.51 6.21
CA VAL A 92 11.49 -8.36 6.14
C VAL A 92 10.90 -9.67 5.62
N LYS A 93 9.93 -10.24 6.33
CA LYS A 93 9.32 -11.54 6.00
C LYS A 93 7.85 -11.45 5.57
N GLU A 94 7.15 -10.42 6.03
CA GLU A 94 5.72 -10.26 5.76
C GLU A 94 5.54 -9.63 4.36
N PRO A 95 4.71 -10.22 3.47
CA PRO A 95 4.58 -9.78 2.07
C PRO A 95 4.22 -8.30 1.88
N THR A 96 3.28 -7.75 2.66
CA THR A 96 2.89 -6.34 2.54
C THR A 96 4.00 -5.38 2.98
N LEU A 97 4.78 -5.75 4.01
CA LEU A 97 5.96 -5.03 4.46
C LEU A 97 7.11 -5.15 3.46
N ILE A 98 7.24 -6.26 2.74
CA ILE A 98 8.22 -6.40 1.64
C ILE A 98 7.92 -5.37 0.54
N ALA A 99 6.65 -5.16 0.20
CA ALA A 99 6.25 -4.15 -0.77
C ALA A 99 6.60 -2.72 -0.30
N LEU A 100 6.24 -2.35 0.94
CA LEU A 100 6.57 -1.04 1.52
C LEU A 100 8.09 -0.82 1.65
N HIS A 101 8.83 -1.84 2.07
CA HIS A 101 10.30 -1.82 2.12
C HIS A 101 10.91 -1.59 0.73
N GLY A 102 10.41 -2.30 -0.28
CA GLY A 102 10.81 -2.11 -1.67
C GLY A 102 10.53 -0.70 -2.19
N GLN A 103 9.38 -0.13 -1.86
CA GLN A 103 9.02 1.26 -2.21
C GLN A 103 9.96 2.25 -1.52
N ALA A 104 10.16 2.14 -0.21
CA ALA A 104 11.10 2.99 0.53
C ALA A 104 12.50 2.94 -0.11
N ARG A 105 13.00 1.75 -0.45
CA ARG A 105 14.29 1.59 -1.13
C ARG A 105 14.34 2.27 -2.49
N ARG A 106 13.28 2.19 -3.30
CA ARG A 106 13.22 2.90 -4.60
C ARG A 106 13.27 4.41 -4.42
N VAL A 107 12.53 4.95 -3.45
CA VAL A 107 12.56 6.38 -3.15
C VAL A 107 13.94 6.82 -2.65
N LEU A 108 14.60 5.99 -1.83
CA LEU A 108 15.95 6.25 -1.33
C LEU A 108 17.00 6.39 -2.45
N LEU A 109 16.81 5.77 -3.61
CA LEU A 109 17.70 5.92 -4.78
C LEU A 109 17.65 7.32 -5.40
N ARG A 110 16.66 8.15 -5.04
CA ARG A 110 16.54 9.54 -5.52
C ARG A 110 17.45 10.51 -4.77
N PHE A 111 17.99 10.10 -3.62
CA PHE A 111 18.86 10.93 -2.78
C PHE A 111 20.32 10.57 -3.02
N THR A 112 21.19 11.58 -3.06
CA THR A 112 22.64 11.39 -3.14
C THR A 112 23.20 10.78 -1.87
N ARG A 113 22.55 11.04 -0.72
CA ARG A 113 22.92 10.49 0.58
C ARG A 113 21.68 10.27 1.44
N TRP A 114 21.68 9.19 2.19
CA TRP A 114 20.70 8.98 3.25
C TRP A 114 21.30 8.34 4.50
N THR A 115 20.71 8.61 5.66
CA THR A 115 21.01 7.92 6.92
C THR A 115 19.71 7.54 7.64
N ALA A 116 19.77 6.53 8.49
CA ALA A 116 18.67 6.17 9.39
C ALA A 116 19.21 5.84 10.78
N ARG A 117 18.63 6.44 11.81
CA ARG A 117 18.97 6.17 13.21
C ARG A 117 17.73 5.97 14.06
N HIS A 118 17.89 5.15 15.09
CA HIS A 118 16.86 4.94 16.09
C HIS A 118 17.02 5.93 17.24
N GLU A 119 15.94 6.62 17.61
CA GLU A 119 15.87 7.49 18.79
C GLU A 119 14.67 7.14 19.67
N GLY A 120 14.71 7.50 20.95
CA GLY A 120 13.59 7.23 21.85
C GLY A 120 12.33 8.05 21.48
N ARG A 121 11.16 7.53 21.86
CA ARG A 121 9.85 8.17 21.64
C ARG A 121 9.75 9.64 22.02
N ALA A 122 10.46 10.07 23.06
CA ALA A 122 10.49 11.46 23.48
C ALA A 122 10.96 12.41 22.35
N SER A 123 11.81 11.95 21.43
CA SER A 123 12.25 12.73 20.27
C SER A 123 11.29 12.66 19.08
N ASN A 124 10.37 11.69 19.04
CA ASN A 124 9.47 11.42 17.91
C ASN A 124 8.03 11.94 18.11
N ARG A 125 7.79 12.72 19.17
CA ARG A 125 6.44 13.15 19.60
C ARG A 125 5.61 13.83 18.52
N ALA A 126 6.23 14.59 17.63
CA ALA A 126 5.52 15.29 16.57
C ALA A 126 4.91 14.32 15.54
N ALA A 127 5.65 13.27 15.16
CA ALA A 127 5.15 12.25 14.23
C ALA A 127 4.07 11.38 14.89
N ASP A 128 4.29 10.97 16.15
CA ASP A 128 3.29 10.24 16.96
C ASP A 128 1.98 11.04 17.11
N ALA A 129 2.08 12.34 17.40
CA ALA A 129 0.91 13.21 17.51
C ALA A 129 0.12 13.31 16.20
N LEU A 130 0.81 13.38 15.06
CA LEU A 130 0.15 13.40 13.74
C LEU A 130 -0.49 12.06 13.39
N ALA A 131 0.16 10.95 13.72
CA ALA A 131 -0.42 9.61 13.54
C ALA A 131 -1.71 9.48 14.37
N ASN A 132 -1.67 9.81 15.66
CA ASN A 132 -2.87 9.77 16.50
C ASN A 132 -3.95 10.76 16.05
N LEU A 133 -3.57 11.97 15.61
CA LEU A 133 -4.52 12.94 15.06
C LEU A 133 -5.25 12.38 13.83
N ALA A 134 -4.53 11.71 12.93
CA ALA A 134 -5.13 11.10 11.75
C ALA A 134 -6.07 9.92 12.06
N LEU A 135 -5.89 9.27 13.22
CA LEU A 135 -6.82 8.24 13.72
C LEU A 135 -8.05 8.85 14.36
N ASP A 136 -7.84 9.82 15.25
CA ASP A 136 -8.87 10.30 16.17
C ASP A 136 -9.71 11.44 15.55
N ASP A 137 -9.11 12.29 14.69
CA ASP A 137 -9.78 13.39 13.97
C ASP A 137 -9.20 13.56 12.54
N PRO A 138 -9.60 12.71 11.58
CA PRO A 138 -9.14 12.81 10.19
C PRO A 138 -9.39 14.20 9.54
N PRO A 139 -10.51 14.91 9.79
CA PRO A 139 -10.66 16.30 9.36
C PRO A 139 -9.59 17.26 9.89
N ALA A 140 -9.22 17.18 11.17
CA ALA A 140 -8.14 18.01 11.73
C ALA A 140 -6.78 17.64 11.14
N ALA A 141 -6.50 16.35 10.95
CA ALA A 141 -5.29 15.89 10.29
C ALA A 141 -5.13 16.49 8.88
N ARG A 142 -6.22 16.49 8.08
CA ARG A 142 -6.21 17.12 6.75
C ARG A 142 -5.91 18.61 6.79
N ARG A 143 -6.45 19.34 7.79
CA ARG A 143 -6.15 20.77 7.97
C ARG A 143 -4.70 21.00 8.37
N ALA A 144 -4.17 20.17 9.26
CA ALA A 144 -2.78 20.24 9.69
C ALA A 144 -1.82 20.05 8.50
N GLU A 145 -2.08 19.08 7.64
CA GLU A 145 -1.29 18.88 6.42
C GLU A 145 -1.42 20.03 5.43
N ALA A 146 -2.63 20.51 5.18
CA ALA A 146 -2.85 21.65 4.26
C ALA A 146 -2.16 22.93 4.73
N GLY A 147 -2.10 23.17 6.06
CA GLY A 147 -1.40 24.31 6.64
C GLY A 147 0.12 24.27 6.48
N HIS A 148 0.70 23.13 6.10
CA HIS A 148 2.13 22.95 5.83
C HIS A 148 2.40 22.51 4.38
N ALA A 149 1.43 22.69 3.48
CA ALA A 149 1.66 22.56 2.05
C ALA A 149 2.42 23.82 1.56
N ALA A 150 3.46 23.64 0.73
CA ALA A 150 4.18 24.79 0.18
C ALA A 150 3.26 25.54 -0.82
N GLU A 151 3.39 26.86 -0.89
CA GLU A 151 2.68 27.69 -1.88
C GLU A 151 2.93 27.15 -3.30
N GLY A 152 1.85 26.87 -4.05
CA GLY A 152 1.92 26.32 -5.41
C GLY A 152 1.91 24.80 -5.51
N GLN A 153 1.77 24.07 -4.40
CA GLN A 153 1.51 22.63 -4.42
C GLN A 153 0.01 22.38 -4.22
N GLU A 154 -0.67 21.88 -5.26
CA GLU A 154 -1.97 21.24 -5.08
C GLU A 154 -1.83 20.20 -3.97
N ALA A 155 -2.77 20.23 -3.02
CA ALA A 155 -2.87 19.24 -1.96
C ALA A 155 -2.65 17.86 -2.59
N LEU A 156 -1.74 17.05 -2.04
CA LEU A 156 -1.65 15.64 -2.40
C LEU A 156 -3.09 15.12 -2.41
N ALA A 157 -3.58 14.82 -3.61
CA ALA A 157 -4.75 13.99 -3.78
C ALA A 157 -4.42 12.74 -2.98
N THR A 158 -5.14 12.58 -1.87
CA THR A 158 -5.34 11.35 -1.11
C THR A 158 -4.15 10.39 -1.17
N ILE A 159 -3.34 10.34 -0.11
CA ILE A 159 -2.79 9.06 0.32
C ILE A 159 -3.89 8.49 1.23
N GLY A 160 -4.87 7.67 0.84
CA GLY A 160 -4.88 6.59 -0.14
C GLY A 160 -5.10 6.94 -1.60
N GLY A 161 -4.16 6.44 -2.41
CA GLY A 161 -4.11 6.73 -3.83
C GLY A 161 -2.90 6.12 -4.56
N GLY A 162 -1.98 5.42 -3.89
CA GLY A 162 -1.37 4.27 -4.55
C GLY A 162 -2.50 3.26 -4.85
N PRO A 163 -2.48 2.50 -5.96
CA PRO A 163 -3.52 1.50 -6.17
C PRO A 163 -3.59 0.66 -4.89
N ASP A 164 -4.76 0.62 -4.26
CA ASP A 164 -4.98 -0.36 -3.21
C ASP A 164 -4.50 -1.69 -3.77
N PRO A 165 -3.65 -2.45 -3.06
CA PRO A 165 -3.03 -3.64 -3.62
C PRO A 165 -4.16 -4.49 -4.20
N GLU A 166 -4.16 -4.64 -5.52
CA GLU A 166 -5.27 -5.24 -6.24
C GLU A 166 -5.03 -6.75 -6.32
N ALA A 167 -6.12 -7.52 -6.32
CA ALA A 167 -6.03 -8.92 -6.67
C ALA A 167 -5.94 -8.99 -8.20
N TRP A 168 -4.73 -9.16 -8.72
CA TRP A 168 -4.49 -9.24 -10.15
C TRP A 168 -5.03 -10.55 -10.71
N ILE A 169 -5.70 -10.45 -11.84
CA ILE A 169 -6.33 -11.57 -12.55
C ILE A 169 -5.63 -11.70 -13.90
N CYS A 170 -5.14 -12.89 -14.22
CA CYS A 170 -4.59 -13.17 -15.53
C CYS A 170 -5.72 -13.09 -16.57
N ALA A 171 -5.59 -12.21 -17.56
CA ALA A 171 -6.62 -12.04 -18.60
C ALA A 171 -6.75 -13.24 -19.54
N THR A 172 -5.78 -14.17 -19.52
CA THR A 172 -5.78 -15.38 -20.35
C THR A 172 -6.52 -16.52 -19.66
N CYS A 173 -6.08 -16.96 -18.47
CA CYS A 173 -6.66 -18.12 -17.79
C CYS A 173 -7.68 -17.77 -16.69
N GLY A 174 -7.73 -16.52 -16.23
CA GLY A 174 -8.69 -16.06 -15.22
C GLY A 174 -8.27 -16.32 -13.78
N VAL A 175 -7.08 -16.90 -13.53
CA VAL A 175 -6.57 -17.11 -12.17
C VAL A 175 -6.31 -15.77 -11.49
N GLN A 176 -6.76 -15.66 -10.24
CA GLN A 176 -6.54 -14.51 -9.38
C GLN A 176 -5.35 -14.74 -8.45
N TYR A 177 -4.52 -13.73 -8.28
CA TYR A 177 -3.36 -13.72 -7.41
C TYR A 177 -3.61 -12.90 -6.12
N PRO A 178 -2.77 -13.09 -5.08
CA PRO A 178 -2.82 -12.26 -3.88
C PRO A 178 -2.68 -10.76 -4.16
N LEU A 179 -3.18 -9.95 -3.23
CA LEU A 179 -3.15 -8.49 -3.31
C LEU A 179 -1.71 -7.98 -3.49
N SER A 180 -1.48 -7.16 -4.50
CA SER A 180 -0.18 -6.56 -4.78
C SER A 180 -0.32 -5.25 -5.54
N LEU A 181 0.66 -4.35 -5.38
CA LEU A 181 0.65 -3.02 -6.04
C LEU A 181 0.89 -3.12 -7.55
N GLU A 182 1.62 -4.15 -7.98
CA GLU A 182 1.99 -4.41 -9.37
C GLU A 182 1.57 -5.84 -9.73
N PRO A 183 1.20 -6.10 -11.00
CA PRO A 183 0.87 -7.45 -11.42
C PRO A 183 2.09 -8.37 -11.31
N PRO A 184 1.88 -9.70 -11.14
CA PRO A 184 2.96 -10.66 -11.22
C PRO A 184 3.74 -10.53 -12.53
N ALA A 185 5.06 -10.76 -12.48
CA ALA A 185 5.92 -10.73 -13.67
C ALA A 185 5.46 -11.76 -14.73
N ALA A 186 4.94 -12.90 -14.27
CA ALA A 186 4.33 -13.93 -15.09
C ALA A 186 3.26 -14.72 -14.32
N CYS A 187 2.40 -15.38 -15.06
CA CYS A 187 1.36 -16.29 -14.60
C CYS A 187 1.86 -17.74 -14.72
N PRO A 188 2.21 -18.42 -13.61
CA PRO A 188 2.75 -19.79 -13.68
C PRO A 188 1.82 -20.80 -14.35
N ILE A 189 0.50 -20.56 -14.30
CA ILE A 189 -0.47 -21.39 -15.04
C ILE A 189 -0.24 -21.25 -16.54
N CYS A 190 -0.06 -20.03 -17.04
CA CYS A 190 0.14 -19.77 -18.46
C CYS A 190 1.59 -20.00 -18.93
N GLU A 191 2.55 -20.19 -18.01
CA GLU A 191 3.91 -20.61 -18.32
C GLU A 191 4.05 -22.13 -18.47
N ASP A 192 3.05 -22.90 -18.05
CA ASP A 192 3.00 -24.33 -18.34
C ASP A 192 2.92 -24.53 -19.86
N ASP A 193 3.85 -25.30 -20.43
CA ASP A 193 3.98 -25.54 -21.88
C ASP A 193 2.70 -26.10 -22.53
N ARG A 194 1.78 -26.63 -21.73
CA ARG A 194 0.48 -27.16 -22.20
C ARG A 194 -0.58 -26.08 -22.32
N GLN A 195 -0.30 -24.85 -21.89
CA GLN A 195 -1.26 -23.75 -21.88
C GLN A 195 -1.00 -22.77 -23.03
N TYR A 196 -2.10 -22.32 -23.64
CA TYR A 196 -2.05 -21.37 -24.74
C TYR A 196 -1.95 -19.93 -24.21
N VAL A 197 -0.95 -19.18 -24.68
CA VAL A 197 -0.85 -17.73 -24.51
C VAL A 197 -1.01 -17.08 -25.87
N GLY A 198 -1.91 -16.11 -25.97
CA GLY A 198 -2.13 -15.37 -27.23
C GLY A 198 -0.92 -14.54 -27.64
N TRP A 199 -0.86 -14.15 -28.92
CA TRP A 199 0.23 -13.39 -29.54
C TRP A 199 0.62 -12.08 -28.83
N GLY A 200 -0.29 -11.50 -28.03
CA GLY A 200 -0.04 -10.29 -27.24
C GLY A 200 0.65 -10.54 -25.89
N GLY A 201 1.08 -11.77 -25.60
CA GLY A 201 1.69 -12.14 -24.33
C GLY A 201 0.71 -12.18 -23.16
N GLN A 202 1.25 -12.34 -21.95
CA GLN A 202 0.46 -12.35 -20.73
C GLN A 202 -0.01 -10.93 -20.37
N ARG A 203 -1.28 -10.82 -19.96
CA ARG A 203 -1.92 -9.55 -19.60
C ARG A 203 -2.66 -9.68 -18.28
N TRP A 204 -2.83 -8.55 -17.61
CA TRP A 204 -3.38 -8.48 -16.26
C TRP A 204 -4.57 -7.54 -16.19
N THR A 205 -5.58 -7.92 -15.42
CA THR A 205 -6.75 -7.10 -15.08
C THR A 205 -7.06 -7.24 -13.60
N THR A 206 -8.11 -6.58 -13.11
CA THR A 206 -8.57 -6.64 -11.72
C THR A 206 -10.09 -6.74 -11.67
N MET A 207 -10.64 -7.16 -10.53
CA MET A 207 -12.09 -7.28 -10.38
C MET A 207 -12.81 -5.96 -10.67
N ALA A 208 -12.26 -4.85 -10.18
CA ALA A 208 -12.82 -3.51 -10.44
C ALA A 208 -12.87 -3.19 -11.94
N LYS A 209 -11.80 -3.51 -12.68
CA LYS A 209 -11.74 -3.31 -14.15
C LYS A 209 -12.73 -4.21 -14.89
N LEU A 210 -12.92 -5.45 -14.45
CA LEU A 210 -13.91 -6.36 -15.04
C LEU A 210 -15.34 -5.85 -14.84
N VAL A 211 -15.68 -5.43 -13.61
CA VAL A 211 -16.99 -4.85 -13.31
C VAL A 211 -17.22 -3.56 -14.11
N ALA A 212 -16.23 -2.67 -14.18
CA ALA A 212 -16.31 -1.44 -14.98
C ALA A 212 -16.48 -1.72 -16.48
N ALA A 213 -15.91 -2.81 -16.98
CA ALA A 213 -16.12 -3.29 -18.36
C ALA A 213 -17.45 -4.02 -18.57
N GLY A 214 -18.31 -4.10 -17.54
CA GLY A 214 -19.64 -4.68 -17.62
C GLY A 214 -19.69 -6.20 -17.47
N HIS A 215 -18.60 -6.84 -17.03
CA HIS A 215 -18.63 -8.26 -16.70
C HIS A 215 -19.48 -8.52 -15.46
N ARG A 216 -20.31 -9.56 -15.54
CA ARG A 216 -21.18 -10.03 -14.46
C ARG A 216 -21.28 -11.54 -14.45
N ASN A 217 -21.64 -12.12 -13.31
CA ASN A 217 -21.97 -13.53 -13.26
C ASN A 217 -23.33 -13.77 -13.92
N HIS A 218 -23.37 -14.77 -14.79
CA HIS A 218 -24.55 -15.31 -15.41
C HIS A 218 -24.79 -16.70 -14.82
N PHE A 219 -26.02 -16.92 -14.37
CA PHE A 219 -26.48 -18.18 -13.82
C PHE A 219 -27.45 -18.79 -14.83
N ALA A 220 -27.24 -20.06 -15.17
CA ALA A 220 -28.10 -20.79 -16.07
C ALA A 220 -28.43 -22.16 -15.46
N ASP A 221 -29.71 -22.50 -15.44
CA ASP A 221 -30.12 -23.88 -15.18
C ASP A 221 -29.74 -24.72 -16.40
N GLU A 222 -28.79 -25.63 -16.22
CA GLU A 222 -28.39 -26.56 -17.28
C GLU A 222 -29.37 -27.73 -17.32
N GLU A 223 -29.72 -28.25 -16.13
CA GLU A 223 -30.67 -29.35 -15.90
C GLU A 223 -31.28 -29.23 -14.49
N PRO A 224 -32.36 -29.96 -14.14
CA PRO A 224 -32.90 -29.95 -12.79
C PRO A 224 -31.85 -30.30 -11.73
N GLY A 225 -31.55 -29.36 -10.83
CA GLY A 225 -30.54 -29.52 -9.78
C GLY A 225 -29.10 -29.21 -10.23
N LEU A 226 -28.88 -28.72 -11.45
CA LEU A 226 -27.56 -28.33 -11.97
C LEU A 226 -27.59 -26.89 -12.50
N VAL A 227 -26.90 -25.99 -11.81
CA VAL A 227 -26.77 -24.58 -12.21
C VAL A 227 -25.34 -24.30 -12.64
N SER A 228 -25.15 -23.71 -13.82
CA SER A 228 -23.85 -23.17 -14.21
C SER A 228 -23.71 -21.70 -13.81
N ILE A 229 -22.51 -21.33 -13.41
CA ILE A 229 -22.13 -19.98 -13.01
C ILE A 229 -20.96 -19.57 -13.88
N GLY A 230 -21.24 -18.75 -14.90
CA GLY A 230 -20.24 -18.23 -15.83
C GLY A 230 -20.13 -16.71 -15.75
N THR A 231 -19.11 -16.14 -16.39
CA THR A 231 -18.97 -14.69 -16.52
C THR A 231 -19.41 -14.23 -17.91
N GLN A 232 -20.23 -13.17 -17.99
CA GLN A 232 -20.67 -12.53 -19.23
C GLN A 232 -20.32 -11.03 -19.22
N PRO A 233 -19.70 -10.47 -20.29
CA PRO A 233 -19.19 -11.16 -21.48
C PRO A 233 -18.14 -12.24 -21.14
N LYS A 234 -17.93 -13.20 -22.05
CA LYS A 234 -16.95 -14.29 -21.83
C LYS A 234 -15.59 -13.69 -21.45
N PHE A 235 -15.04 -14.15 -20.34
CA PHE A 235 -13.74 -13.70 -19.83
C PHE A 235 -12.75 -14.87 -19.82
N ALA A 236 -11.47 -14.56 -20.07
CA ALA A 236 -10.39 -15.54 -20.09
C ALA A 236 -10.71 -16.75 -21.01
N ILE A 237 -10.27 -17.95 -20.64
CA ILE A 237 -10.63 -19.19 -21.33
C ILE A 237 -12.13 -19.54 -21.24
N GLY A 238 -12.90 -18.81 -20.42
CA GLY A 238 -14.33 -19.02 -20.20
C GLY A 238 -14.64 -20.17 -19.27
N GLN A 239 -13.90 -20.28 -18.16
CA GLN A 239 -14.26 -21.19 -17.08
C GLN A 239 -15.65 -20.85 -16.53
N ARG A 240 -16.36 -21.88 -16.09
CA ARG A 240 -17.63 -21.77 -15.37
C ARG A 240 -17.60 -22.72 -14.19
N ALA A 241 -18.24 -22.34 -13.10
CA ALA A 241 -18.51 -23.27 -12.00
C ALA A 241 -19.84 -23.99 -12.23
N LEU A 242 -19.96 -25.20 -11.72
CA LEU A 242 -21.20 -25.98 -11.70
C LEU A 242 -21.62 -26.21 -10.25
N LEU A 243 -22.83 -25.76 -9.92
CA LEU A 243 -23.48 -26.01 -8.65
C LEU A 243 -24.46 -27.18 -8.82
N VAL A 244 -24.13 -28.32 -8.20
CA VAL A 244 -25.00 -29.48 -8.11
C VAL A 244 -25.77 -29.39 -6.80
N GLY A 245 -27.09 -29.21 -6.88
CA GLY A 245 -28.00 -29.19 -5.74
C GLY A 245 -28.66 -30.54 -5.52
N THR A 246 -28.54 -31.09 -4.32
CA THR A 246 -29.22 -32.33 -3.91
C THR A 246 -29.95 -32.13 -2.58
N PRO A 247 -30.97 -32.96 -2.24
CA PRO A 247 -31.61 -32.89 -0.93
C PRO A 247 -30.67 -33.07 0.26
N GLN A 248 -29.51 -33.70 0.05
CA GLN A 248 -28.53 -34.01 1.09
C GLN A 248 -27.43 -32.94 1.21
N GLY A 249 -27.36 -31.99 0.27
CA GLY A 249 -26.33 -30.95 0.23
C GLY A 249 -25.96 -30.54 -1.19
N ASN A 250 -25.07 -29.54 -1.27
CA ASN A 250 -24.67 -28.93 -2.54
C ASN A 250 -23.17 -29.15 -2.77
N VAL A 251 -22.78 -29.34 -4.03
CA VAL A 251 -21.38 -29.37 -4.47
C VAL A 251 -21.17 -28.26 -5.49
N LEU A 252 -20.14 -27.44 -5.29
CA LEU A 252 -19.70 -26.42 -6.24
C LEU A 252 -18.34 -26.88 -6.82
N TRP A 253 -18.30 -27.09 -8.13
CA TRP A 253 -17.12 -27.51 -8.89
C TRP A 253 -16.67 -26.43 -9.86
#